data_AF-A0A368VJG6-F1
#
_entry.id   AF-A0A368VJG6-F1
#
_cell.length_a   1.000
_cell.length_b   1.000
_cell.length_c   1.000
_cell.angle_alpha   90.00
_cell.angle_beta   90.00
_cell.angle_gamma   90.00
#
_symmetry.space_group_name_H-M   'P 1'
#
loop_
_entity.id
_entity.type
_entity.pdbx_description
1 polymer ?
#
loop_
_entity_poly.entity_id
_entity_poly.type
_entity_poly.pdbx_seq_one_letter_code
_entity_poly.pdbx_strand_id
1 'polypeptide(L)'
;MEREVWKRIFSELSDKKLVELICVINETLGTKSRIGIKGVSDLNKIKAEQIHLFRSRIEAEISKSQNVNKAKVFLRKLSEKHFDNFEYVVALSEKDTDTLWEELLDSNTVKMNDMIMYLMIQTDPIQINKGMQLYGRVIEEEKNSLTGIELDKSDSPQSEQEGMMLSEEEWKNMLEENEGLKEKNDKLEIENKKLQEQNKDVIKTNKELKKSFDHTVSLKNEVHKELQKLERDIQVRKTEIASRDHKIKDLQNELKKSQEAAIKFEIEKAQSIRKINELIEEKNTIENEIEKLKAEYSKNRRSVTIIDRNMPDGLENIDSIVINLITPNLLEQTIQTGILEQSDEIWFIKFRLSTMKQNLLNERYGTKVIGFSTYNELKEHSNIRY
;
A
#
# COMPACT_ATOMS: atom_id res chain seq x y z
N MET A 1 -6.60 6.11 42.84
CA MET A 1 -6.28 4.97 43.71
C MET A 1 -6.18 3.66 42.93
N GLU A 2 -7.26 2.95 42.56
CA GLU A 2 -7.15 1.65 41.86
C GLU A 2 -6.23 1.64 40.62
N ARG A 3 -6.34 2.67 39.77
CA ARG A 3 -5.47 2.82 38.59
C ARG A 3 -3.98 2.91 38.95
N GLU A 4 -3.66 3.50 40.10
CA GLU A 4 -2.28 3.66 40.57
C GLU A 4 -1.74 2.33 41.10
N VAL A 5 -2.57 1.54 41.78
CA VAL A 5 -2.23 0.17 42.20
C VAL A 5 -1.85 -0.67 40.99
N TRP A 6 -2.68 -0.68 39.94
CA TRP A 6 -2.40 -1.44 38.72
C TRP A 6 -1.16 -0.95 37.98
N LYS A 7 -0.96 0.38 37.93
CA LYS A 7 0.25 0.95 37.33
C LYS A 7 1.50 0.48 38.07
N ARG A 8 1.47 0.41 39.40
CA ARG A 8 2.57 -0.09 40.23
C ARG A 8 2.79 -1.58 40.02
N ILE A 9 1.74 -2.41 40.10
CA ILE A 9 1.80 -3.86 39.83
C ILE A 9 2.49 -4.12 38.49
N PHE A 10 2.08 -3.43 37.42
CA PHE A 10 2.72 -3.62 36.11
C PHE A 10 4.15 -3.09 36.08
N SER A 11 4.46 -1.98 36.75
CA SER A 11 5.82 -1.44 36.80
C SER A 11 6.81 -2.31 37.58
N GLU A 12 6.33 -3.19 38.45
CA GLU A 12 7.18 -4.14 39.20
C GLU A 12 7.44 -5.44 38.42
N LEU A 13 6.65 -5.73 37.38
CA LEU A 13 6.91 -6.87 36.52
C LEU A 13 8.19 -6.65 35.69
N SER A 14 8.97 -7.72 35.53
CA SER A 14 10.09 -7.71 34.59
C SER A 14 9.58 -7.55 33.17
N ASP A 15 10.40 -6.96 32.30
CA ASP A 15 10.09 -6.77 30.86
C ASP A 15 9.55 -8.05 30.21
N LYS A 16 10.18 -9.19 30.51
CA LYS A 16 9.77 -10.50 30.02
C LYS A 16 8.37 -10.88 30.49
N LYS A 17 8.08 -10.78 31.79
CA LYS A 17 6.77 -11.12 32.37
C LYS A 17 5.65 -10.23 31.84
N LEU A 18 5.96 -8.96 31.59
CA LEU A 18 5.01 -7.96 31.10
C LEU A 18 4.60 -8.27 29.64
N VAL A 19 5.56 -8.62 28.79
CA VAL A 19 5.30 -9.06 27.41
C VAL A 19 4.56 -10.39 27.39
N GLU A 20 5.01 -11.37 28.18
CA GLU A 20 4.38 -12.68 28.31
C GLU A 20 2.91 -12.55 28.72
N LEU A 21 2.62 -11.76 29.75
CA LEU A 21 1.25 -11.48 30.20
C LEU A 21 0.37 -10.98 29.04
N ILE A 22 0.85 -10.02 28.25
CA ILE A 22 0.07 -9.45 27.14
C ILE A 22 -0.12 -10.46 26.01
N CYS A 23 0.91 -11.24 25.69
CA CYS A 23 0.84 -12.25 24.64
C CYS A 23 -0.18 -13.33 25.01
N VAL A 24 -0.13 -13.85 26.25
CA VAL A 24 -1.08 -14.87 26.69
C VAL A 24 -2.49 -14.31 26.82
N ILE A 25 -2.67 -13.06 27.28
CA ILE A 25 -3.98 -12.39 27.22
C ILE A 25 -4.47 -12.34 25.76
N ASN A 26 -3.63 -11.95 24.81
CA ASN A 26 -3.99 -11.82 23.39
C ASN A 26 -4.33 -13.13 22.69
N GLU A 27 -3.79 -14.26 23.16
CA GLU A 27 -4.16 -15.61 22.70
C GLU A 27 -5.60 -15.94 23.07
N THR A 28 -6.09 -15.45 24.21
CA THR A 28 -7.47 -15.66 24.66
C THR A 28 -8.49 -14.70 24.03
N LEU A 29 -8.05 -13.74 23.21
CA LEU A 29 -8.87 -12.66 22.66
C LEU A 29 -8.99 -12.72 21.13
N GLY A 30 -10.17 -12.36 20.62
CA GLY A 30 -10.38 -12.15 19.19
C GLY A 30 -9.52 -11.01 18.62
N THR A 31 -9.24 -11.04 17.32
CA THR A 31 -8.32 -10.11 16.63
C THR A 31 -8.62 -8.63 16.86
N LYS A 32 -9.89 -8.23 16.98
CA LYS A 32 -10.31 -6.83 17.25
C LYS A 32 -10.18 -6.41 18.73
N SER A 33 -10.01 -7.36 19.65
CA SER A 33 -10.00 -7.13 21.10
C SER A 33 -8.61 -7.24 21.71
N ARG A 34 -7.60 -7.57 20.91
CA ARG A 34 -6.20 -7.68 21.36
C ARG A 34 -5.68 -6.35 21.90
N ILE A 35 -4.84 -6.45 22.92
CA ILE A 35 -4.04 -5.35 23.45
C ILE A 35 -2.94 -5.08 22.42
N GLY A 36 -3.12 -4.03 21.63
CA GLY A 36 -2.15 -3.59 20.62
C GLY A 36 -1.23 -2.52 21.18
N ILE A 37 0.09 -2.73 21.09
CA ILE A 37 1.08 -1.74 21.50
C ILE A 37 1.46 -0.86 20.31
N LYS A 38 1.28 0.45 20.45
CA LYS A 38 1.55 1.39 19.35
C LYS A 38 3.02 1.33 18.91
N GLY A 39 3.23 1.09 17.61
CA GLY A 39 4.55 0.98 17.01
C GLY A 39 5.18 -0.42 17.10
N VAL A 40 4.42 -1.41 17.60
CA VAL A 40 4.82 -2.82 17.64
C VAL A 40 3.75 -3.63 16.90
N SER A 41 4.14 -4.27 15.80
CA SER A 41 3.24 -5.15 15.04
C SER A 41 3.04 -6.50 15.71
N ASP A 42 4.08 -7.03 16.36
CA ASP A 42 4.05 -8.31 17.06
C ASP A 42 5.01 -8.27 18.25
N LEU A 43 4.46 -8.38 19.47
CA LEU A 43 5.22 -8.38 20.71
C LEU A 43 6.14 -9.61 20.83
N ASN A 44 5.77 -10.74 20.23
CA ASN A 44 6.57 -11.97 20.27
C ASN A 44 7.84 -11.89 19.41
N LYS A 45 7.92 -10.89 18.51
CA LYS A 45 9.07 -10.70 17.60
C LYS A 45 10.09 -9.69 18.13
N ILE A 46 9.81 -9.03 19.26
CA ILE A 46 10.75 -8.11 19.88
C ILE A 46 11.85 -8.93 20.57
N LYS A 47 13.12 -8.61 20.28
CA LYS A 47 14.25 -9.22 21.01
C LYS A 47 14.19 -8.77 22.47
N ALA A 48 14.54 -9.65 23.41
CA ALA A 48 14.52 -9.34 24.85
C ALA A 48 15.25 -8.02 25.19
N GLU A 49 16.39 -7.79 24.55
CA GLU A 49 17.21 -6.58 24.66
C GLU A 49 16.50 -5.29 24.23
N GLN A 50 15.43 -5.37 23.44
CA GLN A 50 14.71 -4.21 22.90
C GLN A 50 13.42 -3.90 23.67
N ILE A 51 12.98 -4.78 24.59
CA ILE A 51 11.72 -4.63 25.32
C ILE A 51 11.72 -3.35 26.17
N HIS A 52 12.86 -3.03 26.80
CA HIS A 52 13.01 -1.83 27.62
C HIS A 52 12.69 -0.53 26.85
N LEU A 53 12.95 -0.47 25.53
CA LEU A 53 12.62 0.67 24.66
C LEU A 53 11.11 0.90 24.53
N PHE A 54 10.32 -0.16 24.70
CA PHE A 54 8.87 -0.12 24.60
C PHE A 54 8.17 -0.15 25.96
N ARG A 55 8.90 -0.39 27.07
CA ARG A 55 8.33 -0.56 28.42
C ARG A 55 7.29 0.49 28.77
N SER A 56 7.62 1.78 28.64
CA SER A 56 6.69 2.88 28.94
C SER A 56 5.41 2.83 28.08
N ARG A 57 5.51 2.43 26.81
CA ARG A 57 4.34 2.29 25.92
C ARG A 57 3.51 1.07 26.30
N ILE A 58 4.15 -0.03 26.66
CA ILE A 58 3.49 -1.25 27.11
C ILE A 58 2.72 -0.98 28.41
N GLU A 59 3.38 -0.39 29.41
CA GLU A 59 2.77 0.00 30.69
C GLU A 59 1.60 0.96 30.49
N ALA A 60 1.74 1.97 29.62
CA ALA A 60 0.67 2.92 29.33
C ALA A 60 -0.55 2.25 28.69
N GLU A 61 -0.34 1.26 27.83
CA GLU A 61 -1.42 0.57 27.13
C GLU A 61 -2.12 -0.46 28.01
N ILE A 62 -1.38 -1.27 28.77
CA ILE A 62 -1.95 -2.27 29.68
C ILE A 62 -2.67 -1.60 30.87
N SER A 63 -2.23 -0.42 31.29
CA SER A 63 -2.86 0.38 32.36
C SER A 63 -4.17 1.08 31.96
N LYS A 64 -4.62 0.95 30.70
CA LYS A 64 -5.95 1.44 30.31
C LYS A 64 -7.03 0.58 30.96
N SER A 65 -8.12 1.18 31.43
CA SER A 65 -9.21 0.50 32.15
C SER A 65 -9.70 -0.78 31.46
N GLN A 66 -9.91 -0.72 30.15
CA GLN A 66 -10.32 -1.87 29.35
C GLN A 66 -9.31 -3.04 29.34
N ASN A 67 -8.01 -2.74 29.41
CA ASN A 67 -6.94 -3.72 29.36
C ASN A 67 -6.61 -4.24 30.76
N VAL A 68 -6.71 -3.39 31.79
CA VAL A 68 -6.72 -3.79 33.20
C VAL A 68 -7.82 -4.83 33.43
N ASN A 69 -9.03 -4.61 32.92
CA ASN A 69 -10.12 -5.58 33.06
C ASN A 69 -9.81 -6.92 32.38
N LYS A 70 -9.17 -6.91 31.20
CA LYS A 70 -8.71 -8.15 30.53
C LYS A 70 -7.65 -8.87 31.37
N ALA A 71 -6.68 -8.13 31.90
CA ALA A 71 -5.65 -8.67 32.78
C ALA A 71 -6.25 -9.27 34.05
N LYS A 72 -7.21 -8.60 34.69
CA LYS A 72 -7.96 -9.12 35.85
C LYS A 72 -8.65 -10.44 35.54
N VAL A 73 -9.43 -10.49 34.45
CA VAL A 73 -10.15 -11.69 34.04
C VAL A 73 -9.18 -12.84 33.77
N PHE A 74 -8.06 -12.55 33.12
CA PHE A 74 -7.03 -13.55 32.82
C PHE A 74 -6.31 -14.04 34.09
N LEU A 75 -5.80 -13.14 34.91
CA LEU A 75 -5.08 -13.47 36.15
C LEU A 75 -5.97 -14.20 37.14
N ARG A 76 -7.26 -13.88 37.21
CA ARG A 76 -8.22 -14.62 38.05
C ARG A 76 -8.32 -16.09 37.64
N LYS A 77 -8.40 -16.38 36.34
CA LYS A 77 -8.43 -17.76 35.82
C LYS A 77 -7.16 -18.56 36.10
N LEU A 78 -6.05 -17.86 36.35
CA LEU A 78 -4.75 -18.48 36.62
C LEU A 78 -4.29 -18.31 38.07
N SER A 79 -5.11 -17.71 38.94
CA SER A 79 -4.73 -17.36 40.31
C SER A 79 -4.27 -18.59 41.11
N GLU A 80 -4.98 -19.72 40.97
CA GLU A 80 -4.61 -21.02 41.56
C GLU A 80 -3.20 -21.50 41.19
N LYS A 81 -2.69 -21.10 40.01
CA LYS A 81 -1.35 -21.48 39.52
C LYS A 81 -0.31 -20.39 39.71
N HIS A 82 -0.73 -19.18 40.05
CA HIS A 82 0.14 -18.00 40.12
C HIS A 82 0.67 -17.72 41.53
N PHE A 83 0.00 -18.23 42.56
CA PHE A 83 0.37 -18.04 43.95
C PHE A 83 0.89 -19.35 44.54
N ASP A 84 2.15 -19.35 44.95
CA ASP A 84 2.69 -20.41 45.80
C ASP A 84 1.86 -20.42 47.10
N ASN A 85 1.36 -21.58 47.51
CA ASN A 85 0.43 -21.74 48.64
C ASN A 85 -0.91 -21.00 48.47
N PHE A 86 -1.56 -21.16 47.31
CA PHE A 86 -2.87 -20.55 47.00
C PHE A 86 -3.91 -20.68 48.12
N GLU A 87 -4.04 -21.85 48.76
CA GLU A 87 -4.99 -22.07 49.87
C GLU A 87 -4.70 -21.14 51.06
N TYR A 88 -3.42 -20.88 51.35
CA TYR A 88 -3.00 -19.95 52.40
C TYR A 88 -3.31 -18.50 52.03
N VAL A 89 -3.12 -18.12 50.76
CA VAL A 89 -3.50 -16.78 50.24
C VAL A 89 -5.01 -16.55 50.34
N VAL A 90 -5.81 -17.57 50.01
CA VAL A 90 -7.28 -17.52 50.16
C VAL A 90 -7.65 -17.31 51.63
N ALA A 91 -7.12 -18.13 52.54
CA ALA A 91 -7.40 -18.01 53.98
C ALA A 91 -6.98 -16.67 54.57
N LEU A 92 -5.83 -16.12 54.16
CA LEU A 92 -5.38 -14.79 54.56
C LEU A 92 -6.33 -13.68 54.06
N SER A 93 -6.85 -13.79 52.84
CA SER A 93 -7.71 -12.77 52.23
C SER A 93 -9.07 -12.58 52.93
N GLU A 94 -9.49 -13.57 53.71
CA GLU A 94 -10.71 -13.49 54.51
C GLU A 94 -10.54 -12.61 55.76
N LYS A 95 -9.32 -12.44 56.25
CA LYS A 95 -8.99 -11.65 57.45
C LYS A 95 -9.15 -10.14 57.20
N ASP A 96 -9.29 -9.37 58.27
CA ASP A 96 -9.34 -7.92 58.21
C ASP A 96 -8.00 -7.31 57.82
N THR A 97 -8.03 -6.10 57.24
CA THR A 97 -6.84 -5.44 56.66
C THR A 97 -5.68 -5.28 57.65
N ASP A 98 -5.98 -5.01 58.93
CA ASP A 98 -4.97 -4.86 59.98
C ASP A 98 -4.27 -6.18 60.30
N THR A 99 -5.03 -7.24 60.52
CA THR A 99 -4.48 -8.58 60.77
C THR A 99 -3.71 -9.11 59.56
N LEU A 100 -4.22 -8.85 58.36
CA LEU A 100 -3.55 -9.22 57.11
C LEU A 100 -2.20 -8.49 56.96
N TRP A 101 -2.11 -7.23 57.38
CA TRP A 101 -0.88 -6.45 57.33
C TRP A 101 0.19 -7.01 58.27
N GLU A 102 -0.15 -7.25 59.53
CA GLU A 102 0.77 -7.80 60.53
C GLU A 102 1.28 -9.19 60.13
N GLU A 103 0.37 -10.08 59.70
CA GLU A 103 0.76 -11.44 59.30
C GLU A 103 1.62 -11.46 58.02
N LEU A 104 1.50 -10.47 57.14
CA LEU A 104 2.36 -10.35 55.96
C LEU A 104 3.75 -9.78 56.28
N LEU A 105 3.89 -8.98 57.33
CA LEU A 105 5.20 -8.50 57.80
C LEU A 105 6.02 -9.64 58.41
N ASP A 106 5.35 -10.54 59.14
CA ASP A 106 5.99 -11.69 59.80
C ASP A 106 6.14 -12.93 58.89
N SER A 107 5.45 -12.95 57.76
CA SER A 107 5.43 -14.10 56.84
C SER A 107 6.56 -14.07 55.83
N ASN A 108 7.34 -15.15 55.79
CA ASN A 108 8.27 -15.44 54.69
C ASN A 108 7.62 -16.18 53.51
N THR A 109 6.33 -16.50 53.60
CA THR A 109 5.64 -17.40 52.65
C THR A 109 4.90 -16.69 51.53
N VAL A 110 4.34 -15.50 51.79
CA VAL A 110 3.58 -14.73 50.81
C VAL A 110 4.12 -13.31 50.78
N LYS A 111 4.47 -12.81 49.59
CA LYS A 111 4.93 -11.44 49.44
C LYS A 111 3.76 -10.48 49.48
N MET A 112 3.97 -9.31 50.09
CA MET A 112 2.98 -8.22 50.15
C MET A 112 2.38 -7.90 48.76
N ASN A 113 3.21 -7.80 47.73
CA ASN A 113 2.75 -7.47 46.37
C ASN A 113 1.90 -8.57 45.73
N ASP A 114 2.17 -9.84 46.06
CA ASP A 114 1.39 -10.97 45.58
C ASP A 114 0.00 -10.97 46.23
N MET A 115 -0.10 -10.66 47.53
CA MET A 115 -1.38 -10.49 48.20
C MET A 115 -2.18 -9.31 47.64
N ILE A 116 -1.54 -8.15 47.44
CA ILE A 116 -2.19 -6.99 46.81
C ILE A 116 -2.73 -7.36 45.43
N MET A 117 -1.92 -8.05 44.61
CA MET A 117 -2.37 -8.51 43.30
C MET A 117 -3.56 -9.48 43.40
N TYR A 118 -3.52 -10.45 44.31
CA TYR A 118 -4.61 -11.40 44.54
C TYR A 118 -5.93 -10.71 44.92
N LEU A 119 -5.89 -9.72 45.80
CA LEU A 119 -7.08 -8.96 46.22
C LEU A 119 -7.65 -8.11 45.08
N MET A 120 -6.77 -7.51 44.27
CA MET A 120 -7.15 -6.61 43.18
C MET A 120 -7.77 -7.33 41.97
N ILE A 121 -7.50 -8.63 41.79
CA ILE A 121 -8.09 -9.43 40.70
C ILE A 121 -9.49 -9.97 41.04
N GLN A 122 -9.97 -9.83 42.28
CA GLN A 122 -11.28 -10.35 42.69
C GLN A 122 -12.44 -9.61 42.01
N THR A 123 -13.66 -10.17 42.10
CA THR A 123 -14.90 -9.48 41.71
C THR A 123 -15.53 -8.72 42.85
N ASP A 124 -15.28 -9.14 44.09
CA ASP A 124 -15.87 -8.54 45.28
C ASP A 124 -15.25 -7.15 45.56
N PRO A 125 -16.07 -6.07 45.59
CA PRO A 125 -15.60 -4.73 45.94
C PRO A 125 -14.91 -4.66 47.31
N ILE A 126 -15.30 -5.50 48.27
CA ILE A 126 -14.69 -5.52 49.61
C ILE A 126 -13.24 -5.96 49.51
N GLN A 127 -12.99 -7.06 48.80
CA GLN A 127 -11.64 -7.59 48.56
C GLN A 127 -10.76 -6.58 47.79
N ILE A 128 -11.31 -5.94 46.75
CA ILE A 128 -10.59 -4.90 45.99
C ILE A 128 -10.24 -3.71 46.89
N ASN A 129 -11.15 -3.28 47.77
CA ASN A 129 -10.90 -2.21 48.72
C ASN A 129 -9.79 -2.57 49.73
N LYS A 130 -9.78 -3.81 50.24
CA LYS A 130 -8.67 -4.31 51.09
C LYS A 130 -7.32 -4.21 50.37
N GLY A 131 -7.26 -4.62 49.10
CA GLY A 131 -6.07 -4.49 48.27
C GLY A 131 -5.59 -3.04 48.10
N MET A 132 -6.51 -2.09 47.93
CA MET A 132 -6.18 -0.66 47.87
C MET A 132 -5.70 -0.09 49.20
N GLN A 133 -6.25 -0.54 50.33
CA GLN A 133 -5.82 -0.11 51.66
C GLN A 133 -4.42 -0.61 52.00
N LEU A 134 -4.12 -1.89 51.75
CA LEU A 134 -2.78 -2.45 51.92
C LEU A 134 -1.75 -1.68 51.09
N TYR A 135 -2.10 -1.41 49.82
CA TYR A 135 -1.25 -0.61 48.94
C TYR A 135 -0.98 0.81 49.48
N GLY A 136 -2.00 1.45 50.06
CA GLY A 136 -1.87 2.75 50.71
C GLY A 136 -0.83 2.73 51.83
N ARG A 137 -0.87 1.70 52.69
CA ARG A 137 0.08 1.52 53.80
C ARG A 137 1.52 1.32 53.31
N VAL A 138 1.73 0.49 52.29
CA VAL A 138 3.07 0.29 51.69
C VAL A 138 3.66 1.64 51.24
N ILE A 139 2.87 2.49 50.58
CA ILE A 139 3.34 3.80 50.12
C ILE A 139 3.65 4.74 51.28
N GLU A 140 2.86 4.71 52.35
CA GLU A 140 3.08 5.55 53.52
C GLU A 140 4.36 5.17 54.26
N GLU A 141 4.65 3.88 54.42
CA GLU A 141 5.91 3.41 55.01
C GLU A 141 7.14 3.72 54.13
N GLU A 142 7.03 3.55 52.82
CA GLU A 142 8.09 3.95 51.88
C GLU A 142 8.38 5.45 51.92
N LYS A 143 7.35 6.28 52.18
CA LYS A 143 7.54 7.73 52.35
C LYS A 143 8.15 8.06 53.71
N ASN A 144 7.67 7.42 54.79
CA ASN A 144 8.14 7.70 56.15
C ASN A 144 9.61 7.26 56.34
N SER A 145 10.04 6.17 55.69
CA SER A 145 11.45 5.74 55.66
C SER A 145 12.39 6.69 54.90
N LEU A 146 11.87 7.55 54.01
CA LEU A 146 12.63 8.56 53.26
C LEU A 146 12.68 9.95 53.95
N THR A 147 11.92 10.16 55.03
CA THR A 147 11.84 11.45 55.75
C THR A 147 12.15 11.36 57.24
N GLY A 148 13.01 10.41 57.65
CA GLY A 148 13.37 10.21 59.05
C GLY A 148 14.17 11.35 59.67
N ILE A 149 13.49 12.32 60.29
CA ILE A 149 13.94 12.99 61.52
C ILE A 149 12.72 13.11 62.44
N GLU A 150 12.62 12.19 63.41
CA GLU A 150 11.80 12.34 64.60
C GLU A 150 12.49 13.32 65.57
N LEU A 151 11.70 14.26 66.10
CA LEU A 151 12.07 15.12 67.22
C LEU A 151 11.46 14.50 68.47
N ASP A 152 12.30 13.79 69.23
CA ASP A 152 11.96 13.24 70.53
C ASP A 152 12.05 14.37 71.57
N LYS A 153 10.92 14.75 72.17
CA LYS A 153 10.87 15.65 73.32
C LYS A 153 10.78 14.79 74.57
N SER A 154 11.85 14.75 75.36
CA SER A 154 11.81 14.25 76.73
C SER A 154 11.86 15.41 77.72
N ASP A 155 10.99 15.28 78.73
CA ASP A 155 10.69 16.21 79.80
C ASP A 155 11.86 16.47 80.77
N SER A 156 11.83 17.68 81.32
CA SER A 156 12.59 18.13 82.50
C SER A 156 12.26 17.32 83.75
N PRO A 157 13.22 17.21 84.69
CA PRO A 157 12.91 17.22 86.11
C PRO A 157 13.25 18.58 86.72
N GLN A 158 12.29 19.12 87.46
CA GLN A 158 12.47 20.19 88.44
C GLN A 158 13.40 19.71 89.56
N SER A 159 14.33 20.56 90.02
CA SER A 159 14.97 20.40 91.32
C SER A 159 14.70 21.64 92.17
N GLU A 160 14.27 21.36 93.39
CA GLU A 160 13.87 22.26 94.46
C GLU A 160 15.03 23.17 94.91
N GLN A 161 14.72 24.44 95.18
CA GLN A 161 15.62 25.40 95.80
C GLN A 161 15.61 25.21 97.32
N GLU A 162 16.71 24.71 97.89
CA GLU A 162 17.06 24.94 99.28
C GLU A 162 17.99 26.17 99.38
N GLY A 163 17.57 27.16 100.16
CA GLY A 163 18.34 28.39 100.39
C GLY A 163 19.53 28.15 101.31
N MET A 164 20.73 28.09 100.74
CA MET A 164 22.00 28.19 101.46
C MET A 164 22.52 29.63 101.33
N MET A 165 22.82 30.30 102.45
CA MET A 165 23.59 31.55 102.41
C MET A 165 25.01 31.23 101.94
N LEU A 166 25.28 31.53 100.67
CA LEU A 166 26.60 31.41 100.05
C LEU A 166 27.55 32.49 100.59
N SER A 167 28.82 32.13 100.77
CA SER A 167 29.92 33.05 101.09
C SER A 167 30.11 34.09 99.97
N GLU A 168 30.65 35.27 100.28
CA GLU A 168 30.87 36.36 99.31
C GLU A 168 31.73 35.92 98.10
N GLU A 169 32.68 35.01 98.33
CA GLU A 169 33.48 34.35 97.27
C GLU A 169 32.64 33.43 96.36
N GLU A 170 31.67 32.70 96.90
CA GLU A 170 30.79 31.81 96.14
C GLU A 170 29.79 32.61 95.31
N TRP A 171 29.29 33.72 95.85
CA TRP A 171 28.48 34.69 95.10
C TRP A 171 29.25 35.31 93.93
N LYS A 172 30.51 35.67 94.15
CA LYS A 172 31.37 36.21 93.10
C LYS A 172 31.63 35.19 91.99
N ASN A 173 31.96 33.95 92.34
CA ASN A 173 32.16 32.87 91.37
C ASN A 173 30.87 32.56 90.58
N MET A 174 29.71 32.54 91.24
CA MET A 174 28.42 32.36 90.57
C MET A 174 28.09 33.53 89.63
N LEU A 175 28.46 34.77 90.00
CA LEU A 175 28.25 35.93 89.14
C LEU A 175 29.12 35.86 87.88
N GLU A 176 30.40 35.51 88.03
CA GLU A 176 31.33 35.31 86.91
C GLU A 176 30.87 34.15 86.00
N GLU A 177 30.36 33.05 86.57
CA GLU A 177 29.79 31.95 85.80
C GLU A 177 28.52 32.38 85.05
N ASN A 178 27.64 33.16 85.68
CA ASN A 178 26.42 33.67 85.06
C ASN A 178 26.74 34.66 83.92
N GLU A 179 27.73 35.53 84.10
CA GLU A 179 28.22 36.40 83.02
C GLU A 179 28.81 35.58 81.86
N GLY A 180 29.60 34.55 82.15
CA GLY A 180 30.14 33.64 81.14
C GLY A 180 29.06 32.84 80.39
N LEU A 181 27.98 32.43 81.08
CA LEU A 181 26.82 31.78 80.48
C LEU A 181 26.01 32.76 79.63
N LYS A 182 25.86 34.01 80.07
CA LYS A 182 25.17 35.06 79.32
C LYS A 182 25.90 35.39 78.02
N GLU A 183 27.23 35.53 78.05
CA GLU A 183 28.02 35.71 76.82
C GLU A 183 27.93 34.51 75.85
N LYS A 184 27.92 33.28 76.38
CA LYS A 184 27.69 32.08 75.56
C LYS A 184 26.29 32.09 74.95
N ASN A 185 25.27 32.48 75.71
CA ASN A 185 23.90 32.57 75.23
C ASN A 185 23.76 33.61 74.11
N ASP A 186 24.38 34.78 74.26
CA ASP A 186 24.38 35.84 73.24
C ASP A 186 25.09 35.37 71.94
N LYS A 187 26.22 34.65 72.06
CA LYS A 187 26.91 34.04 70.91
C LYS A 187 26.05 33.00 70.20
N LEU A 188 25.38 32.12 70.97
CA LEU A 188 24.46 31.12 70.44
C LEU A 188 23.25 31.76 69.77
N GLU A 189 22.72 32.87 70.30
CA GLU A 189 21.59 33.58 69.69
C GLU A 189 21.97 34.20 68.34
N ILE A 190 23.17 34.77 68.22
CA ILE A 190 23.71 35.29 66.96
C ILE A 190 23.91 34.14 65.95
N GLU A 191 24.47 33.01 66.39
CA GLU A 191 24.68 31.85 65.54
C GLU A 191 23.35 31.26 65.06
N ASN A 192 22.35 31.17 65.94
CA ASN A 192 21.02 30.69 65.61
C ASN A 192 20.32 31.61 64.59
N LYS A 193 20.43 32.94 64.75
CA LYS A 193 19.94 33.90 63.75
C LYS A 193 20.61 33.73 62.38
N LYS A 194 21.94 33.49 62.37
CA LYS A 194 22.69 33.24 61.13
C LYS A 194 22.26 31.94 60.45
N LEU A 195 22.09 30.86 61.21
CA LEU A 195 21.61 29.57 60.72
C LEU A 195 20.18 29.67 60.18
N GLN A 196 19.30 30.44 60.84
CA GLN A 196 17.95 30.69 60.35
C GLN A 196 17.95 31.42 59.00
N GLU A 197 18.81 32.44 58.82
CA GLU A 197 18.90 33.16 57.56
C GLU A 197 19.47 32.29 56.43
N GLN A 198 20.51 31.50 56.72
CA GLN A 198 21.04 30.50 55.79
C GLN A 198 19.98 29.47 55.39
N ASN A 199 19.15 29.02 56.33
CA ASN A 199 18.07 28.09 56.05
C ASN A 199 17.01 28.72 55.12
N LYS A 200 16.66 30.00 55.31
CA LYS A 200 15.75 30.71 54.39
C LYS A 200 16.32 30.79 52.98
N ASP A 201 17.61 31.08 52.82
CA ASP A 201 18.28 31.14 51.52
C ASP A 201 18.32 29.77 50.83
N VAL A 202 18.60 28.71 51.60
CA VAL A 202 18.54 27.32 51.11
C VAL A 202 17.12 26.94 50.68
N ILE A 203 16.08 27.33 51.43
CA ILE A 203 14.69 27.08 51.05
C ILE A 203 14.32 27.83 49.76
N LYS A 204 14.78 29.08 49.60
CA LYS A 204 14.52 29.88 48.39
C LYS A 204 15.21 29.27 47.17
N THR A 205 16.50 28.95 47.27
CA THR A 205 17.25 28.30 46.19
C THR A 205 16.68 26.93 45.82
N ASN A 206 16.27 26.12 46.80
CA ASN A 206 15.58 24.86 46.54
C ASN A 206 14.25 25.05 45.78
N LYS A 207 13.48 26.10 46.09
CA LYS A 207 12.25 26.43 45.34
C LYS A 207 12.55 26.82 43.89
N GLU A 208 13.60 27.60 43.66
CA GLU A 208 14.03 28.01 42.31
C GLU A 208 14.56 26.83 41.50
N LEU A 209 15.37 25.96 42.12
CA LEU A 209 15.85 24.71 41.52
C LEU A 209 14.70 23.78 41.15
N LYS A 210 13.71 23.62 42.03
CA LYS A 210 12.52 22.81 41.75
C LYS A 210 11.74 23.34 40.54
N LYS A 211 11.52 24.65 40.46
CA LYS A 211 10.88 25.27 39.28
C LYS A 211 11.67 25.04 37.99
N SER A 212 12.99 25.19 38.04
CA SER A 212 13.88 24.95 36.89
C SER A 212 13.84 23.49 36.45
N PHE A 213 13.88 22.56 37.41
CA PHE A 213 13.75 21.13 37.17
C PHE A 213 12.41 20.79 36.50
N ASP A 214 11.30 21.27 37.05
CA ASP A 214 9.96 21.04 36.49
C ASP A 214 9.84 21.59 35.05
N HIS A 215 10.43 22.77 34.79
CA HIS A 215 10.47 23.35 33.45
C HIS A 215 11.27 22.50 32.47
N THR A 216 12.45 22.02 32.87
CA THR A 216 13.29 21.16 32.03
C THR A 216 12.62 19.81 31.76
N VAL A 217 11.93 19.24 32.74
CA VAL A 217 11.12 18.02 32.55
C VAL A 217 9.99 18.27 31.54
N SER A 218 9.33 19.43 31.59
CA SER A 218 8.30 19.80 30.61
C SER A 218 8.87 19.89 29.19
N LEU A 219 9.98 20.61 29.00
CA LEU A 219 10.66 20.72 27.71
C LEU A 219 11.11 19.36 27.17
N LYS A 220 11.70 18.52 28.03
CA LYS A 220 12.07 17.15 27.68
C LYS A 220 10.86 16.35 27.18
N ASN A 221 9.71 16.49 27.83
CA ASN A 221 8.49 15.79 27.42
C ASN A 221 7.94 16.32 26.09
N GLU A 222 8.03 17.62 25.82
CA GLU A 222 7.64 18.22 24.54
C GLU A 222 8.53 17.72 23.40
N VAL A 223 9.85 17.81 23.57
CA VAL A 223 10.82 17.29 22.59
C VAL A 223 10.62 15.81 22.35
N HIS A 224 10.34 15.02 23.40
CA HIS A 224 10.04 13.59 23.25
C HIS A 224 8.77 13.34 22.43
N LYS A 225 7.72 14.16 22.61
CA LYS A 225 6.48 14.06 21.80
C LYS A 225 6.75 14.41 20.33
N GLU A 226 7.54 15.44 20.07
CA GLU A 226 7.93 15.82 18.70
C GLU A 226 8.76 14.73 18.03
N LEU A 227 9.75 14.17 18.73
CA LEU A 227 10.57 13.07 18.24
C LEU A 227 9.71 11.86 17.88
N GLN A 228 8.78 11.46 18.75
CA GLN A 228 7.84 10.38 18.43
C GLN A 228 6.92 10.69 17.24
N LYS A 229 6.60 11.96 16.98
CA LYS A 229 5.82 12.36 15.80
C LYS A 229 6.67 12.21 14.54
N LEU A 230 7.90 12.71 14.55
CA LEU A 230 8.83 12.59 13.44
C LEU A 230 9.17 11.13 13.13
N GLU A 231 9.35 10.27 14.14
CA GLU A 231 9.53 8.82 13.93
C GLU A 231 8.36 8.17 13.19
N ARG A 232 7.12 8.55 13.54
CA ARG A 232 5.92 8.05 12.86
C ARG A 232 5.86 8.54 11.42
N ASP A 233 6.17 9.82 11.19
CA ASP A 233 6.16 10.41 9.85
C ASP A 233 7.22 9.76 8.95
N ILE A 234 8.42 9.46 9.49
CA ILE A 234 9.46 8.72 8.78
C ILE A 234 8.97 7.31 8.42
N GLN A 235 8.31 6.61 9.34
CA GLN A 235 7.80 5.27 9.08
C GLN A 235 6.73 5.26 7.99
N VAL A 236 5.80 6.24 8.01
CA VAL A 236 4.79 6.42 6.97
C VAL A 236 5.46 6.69 5.63
N ARG A 237 6.41 7.63 5.56
CA ARG A 237 7.15 7.95 4.32
C ARG A 237 7.90 6.74 3.76
N LYS A 238 8.49 5.88 4.60
CA LYS A 238 9.12 4.63 4.15
C LYS A 238 8.12 3.69 3.48
N THR A 239 6.91 3.54 4.04
CA THR A 239 5.87 2.71 3.43
C THR A 239 5.34 3.29 2.12
N GLU A 240 5.20 4.61 2.04
CA GLU A 240 4.78 5.31 0.81
C GLU A 240 5.83 5.16 -0.30
N ILE A 241 7.12 5.30 0.03
CA ILE A 241 8.22 5.08 -0.92
C ILE A 241 8.20 3.64 -1.45
N ALA A 242 8.10 2.64 -0.56
CA ALA A 242 8.02 1.24 -0.99
C ALA A 242 6.82 0.97 -1.91
N SER A 243 5.66 1.57 -1.63
CA SER A 243 4.48 1.47 -2.51
C SER A 243 4.71 2.12 -3.87
N ARG A 244 5.38 3.29 -3.91
CA ARG A 244 5.71 3.98 -5.16
C ARG A 244 6.73 3.21 -5.97
N ASP A 245 7.75 2.63 -5.33
CA ASP A 245 8.76 1.80 -6.00
C ASP A 245 8.12 0.57 -6.65
N HIS A 246 7.16 -0.07 -5.97
CA HIS A 246 6.36 -1.14 -6.57
C HIS A 246 5.60 -0.66 -7.80
N LYS A 247 4.90 0.48 -7.71
CA LYS A 247 4.14 1.01 -8.84
C LYS A 247 5.03 1.42 -10.02
N ILE A 248 6.21 1.99 -9.74
CA ILE A 248 7.21 2.33 -10.76
C ILE A 248 7.67 1.06 -11.48
N LYS A 249 7.96 -0.02 -10.74
CA LYS A 249 8.36 -1.30 -11.33
C LYS A 249 7.26 -1.89 -12.22
N ASP A 250 6.00 -1.82 -11.81
CA ASP A 250 4.88 -2.28 -12.62
C ASP A 250 4.74 -1.46 -13.91
N LEU A 251 4.82 -0.12 -13.82
CA LEU A 251 4.77 0.76 -14.98
C LEU A 251 5.95 0.53 -15.94
N GLN A 252 7.15 0.26 -15.42
CA GLN A 252 8.31 -0.10 -16.24
C GLN A 252 8.08 -1.42 -17.00
N ASN A 253 7.45 -2.41 -16.37
CA ASN A 253 7.10 -3.67 -17.02
C ASN A 253 6.02 -3.48 -18.10
N GLU A 254 5.00 -2.67 -17.83
CA GLU A 254 3.97 -2.32 -18.82
C GLU A 254 4.57 -1.57 -20.01
N LEU A 255 5.46 -0.62 -19.77
CA LEU A 255 6.18 0.11 -20.81
C LEU A 255 7.00 -0.84 -21.69
N LYS A 256 7.73 -1.78 -21.07
CA LYS A 256 8.52 -2.78 -21.81
C LYS A 256 7.63 -3.65 -22.70
N LYS A 257 6.51 -4.16 -22.18
CA LYS A 257 5.53 -4.95 -22.96
C LYS A 257 4.96 -4.14 -24.12
N SER A 258 4.64 -2.87 -23.91
CA SER A 258 4.14 -1.99 -24.97
C SER A 258 5.18 -1.76 -26.06
N GLN A 259 6.45 -1.60 -25.70
CA GLN A 259 7.54 -1.45 -26.66
C GLN A 259 7.77 -2.73 -27.47
N GLU A 260 7.75 -3.89 -26.82
CA GLU A 260 7.82 -5.20 -27.49
C GLU A 260 6.67 -5.40 -28.49
N ALA A 261 5.45 -5.03 -28.09
CA ALA A 261 4.28 -5.07 -28.97
C ALA A 261 4.44 -4.12 -30.17
N ALA A 262 4.92 -2.89 -29.96
CA ALA A 262 5.15 -1.94 -31.03
C ALA A 262 6.17 -2.43 -32.05
N ILE A 263 7.27 -3.04 -31.60
CA ILE A 263 8.27 -3.66 -32.48
C ILE A 263 7.64 -4.78 -33.31
N LYS A 264 6.85 -5.65 -32.68
CA LYS A 264 6.16 -6.75 -33.38
C LYS A 264 5.22 -6.21 -34.46
N PHE A 265 4.43 -5.18 -34.15
CA PHE A 265 3.55 -4.53 -35.12
C PHE A 265 4.32 -3.90 -36.29
N GLU A 266 5.45 -3.24 -36.05
CA GLU A 266 6.25 -2.68 -37.14
C GLU A 266 6.84 -3.77 -38.05
N ILE A 267 7.23 -4.93 -37.49
CA ILE A 267 7.67 -6.08 -38.29
C ILE A 267 6.52 -6.62 -39.15
N GLU A 268 5.33 -6.83 -38.57
CA GLU A 268 4.14 -7.33 -39.29
C GLU A 268 3.69 -6.36 -40.39
N LYS A 269 3.76 -5.05 -40.12
CA LYS A 269 3.48 -3.99 -41.09
C LYS A 269 4.48 -4.01 -42.25
N ALA A 270 5.79 -4.13 -41.96
CA ALA A 270 6.82 -4.23 -42.99
C ALA A 270 6.64 -5.48 -43.87
N GLN A 271 6.27 -6.61 -43.27
CA GLN A 271 5.96 -7.85 -44.00
C GLN A 271 4.73 -7.68 -44.90
N SER A 272 3.67 -7.05 -44.39
CA SER A 272 2.46 -6.78 -45.17
C SER A 272 2.73 -5.85 -46.35
N ILE A 273 3.53 -4.81 -46.15
CA ILE A 273 3.96 -3.90 -47.23
C ILE A 273 4.73 -4.67 -48.32
N ARG A 274 5.67 -5.55 -47.93
CA ARG A 274 6.38 -6.39 -48.91
C ARG A 274 5.43 -7.28 -49.71
N LYS A 275 4.48 -7.93 -49.03
CA LYS A 275 3.48 -8.78 -49.70
C LYS A 275 2.60 -8.00 -50.67
N ILE A 276 2.19 -6.79 -50.30
CA ILE A 276 1.43 -5.91 -51.20
C ILE A 276 2.26 -5.56 -52.44
N ASN A 277 3.53 -5.22 -52.28
CA ASN A 277 4.40 -4.90 -53.42
C ASN A 277 4.60 -6.11 -54.36
N GLU A 278 4.83 -7.31 -53.81
CA GLU A 278 4.90 -8.55 -54.61
C GLU A 278 3.61 -8.77 -55.41
N LEU A 279 2.44 -8.62 -54.77
CA LEU A 279 1.15 -8.79 -55.44
C LEU A 279 0.91 -7.72 -56.52
N ILE A 280 1.41 -6.49 -56.32
CA ILE A 280 1.35 -5.43 -57.35
C ILE A 280 2.22 -5.81 -58.54
N GLU A 281 3.43 -6.34 -58.32
CA GLU A 281 4.31 -6.80 -59.39
C GLU A 281 3.71 -7.99 -60.17
N GLU A 282 3.15 -8.98 -59.46
CA GLU A 282 2.44 -10.10 -60.06
C GLU A 282 1.25 -9.63 -60.89
N LYS A 283 0.42 -8.72 -60.33
CA LYS A 283 -0.71 -8.12 -61.04
C LYS A 283 -0.25 -7.42 -62.33
N ASN A 284 0.78 -6.59 -62.26
CA ASN A 284 1.31 -5.89 -63.43
C ASN A 284 1.84 -6.86 -64.49
N THR A 285 2.45 -7.97 -64.07
CA THR A 285 2.95 -9.01 -64.98
C THR A 285 1.79 -9.67 -65.72
N ILE A 286 0.73 -10.04 -65.00
CA ILE A 286 -0.48 -10.63 -65.58
C ILE A 286 -1.19 -9.63 -66.51
N GLU A 287 -1.31 -8.36 -66.11
CA GLU A 287 -1.92 -7.32 -66.95
C GLU A 287 -1.16 -7.16 -68.27
N ASN A 288 0.18 -7.16 -68.23
CA ASN A 288 1.01 -7.14 -69.43
C ASN A 288 0.84 -8.39 -70.31
N GLU A 289 0.72 -9.58 -69.71
CA GLU A 289 0.44 -10.82 -70.45
C GLU A 289 -0.95 -10.79 -71.11
N ILE A 290 -1.97 -10.32 -70.38
CA ILE A 290 -3.32 -10.13 -70.92
C ILE A 290 -3.29 -9.16 -72.11
N GLU A 291 -2.53 -8.07 -72.02
CA GLU A 291 -2.43 -7.10 -73.11
C GLU A 291 -1.72 -7.68 -74.34
N LYS A 292 -0.64 -8.46 -74.15
CA LYS A 292 0.01 -9.21 -75.24
C LYS A 292 -0.95 -10.21 -75.88
N LEU A 293 -1.65 -11.00 -75.08
CA LEU A 293 -2.62 -11.98 -75.57
C LEU A 293 -3.77 -11.29 -76.33
N LYS A 294 -4.26 -10.15 -75.85
CA LYS A 294 -5.25 -9.34 -76.59
C LYS A 294 -4.70 -8.85 -77.92
N ALA A 295 -3.45 -8.39 -77.97
CA ALA A 295 -2.81 -7.96 -79.21
C ALA A 295 -2.64 -9.13 -80.20
N GLU A 296 -2.18 -10.29 -79.75
CA GLU A 296 -2.09 -11.51 -80.57
C GLU A 296 -3.47 -11.98 -81.05
N TYR A 297 -4.47 -11.99 -80.16
CA TYR A 297 -5.85 -12.33 -80.51
C TYR A 297 -6.40 -11.38 -81.57
N SER A 298 -6.11 -10.08 -81.47
CA SER A 298 -6.54 -9.08 -82.46
C SER A 298 -5.89 -9.27 -83.84
N LYS A 299 -4.62 -9.72 -83.90
CA LYS A 299 -3.94 -10.03 -85.16
C LYS A 299 -4.50 -11.27 -85.87
N ASN A 300 -5.04 -12.21 -85.11
CA ASN A 300 -5.57 -13.48 -85.64
C ASN A 300 -7.06 -13.40 -86.03
N ARG A 301 -7.69 -12.23 -85.95
CA ARG A 301 -9.07 -12.04 -86.43
C ARG A 301 -9.08 -11.88 -87.94
N ARG A 302 -9.92 -12.67 -88.62
CA ARG A 302 -10.14 -12.53 -90.06
C ARG A 302 -10.96 -11.27 -90.34
N SER A 303 -10.60 -10.50 -91.36
CA SER A 303 -11.35 -9.34 -91.83
C SER A 303 -12.33 -9.78 -92.92
N VAL A 304 -13.62 -9.65 -92.66
CA VAL A 304 -14.68 -10.08 -93.59
C VAL A 304 -15.55 -8.89 -93.95
N THR A 305 -15.78 -8.66 -95.24
CA THR A 305 -16.71 -7.64 -95.70
C THR A 305 -18.03 -8.28 -96.15
N ILE A 306 -19.14 -7.91 -95.53
CA ILE A 306 -20.48 -8.34 -95.92
C ILE A 306 -21.13 -7.25 -96.77
N ILE A 307 -21.67 -7.65 -97.93
CA ILE A 307 -22.41 -6.77 -98.83
C ILE A 307 -23.91 -7.01 -98.64
N ASP A 308 -24.54 -6.17 -97.83
CA ASP A 308 -25.99 -6.18 -97.61
C ASP A 308 -26.49 -4.81 -97.13
N ARG A 309 -27.81 -4.60 -97.13
CA ARG A 309 -28.43 -3.35 -96.67
C ARG A 309 -28.33 -3.19 -95.16
N ASN A 310 -28.44 -4.30 -94.42
CA ASN A 310 -28.41 -4.36 -92.96
C ASN A 310 -27.46 -5.47 -92.50
N MET A 311 -26.93 -5.37 -91.29
CA MET A 311 -26.15 -6.45 -90.68
C MET A 311 -27.06 -7.67 -90.50
N PRO A 312 -26.68 -8.87 -90.97
CA PRO A 312 -27.48 -10.06 -90.74
C PRO A 312 -27.50 -10.43 -89.24
N ASP A 313 -28.70 -10.73 -88.71
CA ASP A 313 -28.89 -11.02 -87.29
C ASP A 313 -27.94 -12.11 -86.77
N GLY A 314 -27.27 -11.85 -85.65
CA GLY A 314 -26.37 -12.81 -85.00
C GLY A 314 -24.93 -12.79 -85.51
N LEU A 315 -24.59 -11.95 -86.50
CA LEU A 315 -23.21 -11.73 -86.96
C LEU A 315 -22.52 -10.56 -86.26
N GLU A 316 -23.22 -9.80 -85.42
CA GLU A 316 -22.70 -8.56 -84.81
C GLU A 316 -21.57 -8.76 -83.79
N ASN A 317 -21.45 -9.97 -83.21
CA ASN A 317 -20.53 -10.26 -82.10
C ASN A 317 -19.77 -11.58 -82.30
N ILE A 318 -19.14 -11.77 -83.46
CA ILE A 318 -18.28 -12.94 -83.70
C ILE A 318 -16.84 -12.58 -83.31
N ASP A 319 -16.38 -13.11 -82.17
CA ASP A 319 -15.07 -12.75 -81.60
C ASP A 319 -13.86 -13.08 -82.50
N SER A 320 -14.01 -13.98 -83.47
CA SER A 320 -12.96 -14.40 -84.40
C SER A 320 -12.93 -13.62 -85.73
N ILE A 321 -13.88 -12.71 -85.96
CA ILE A 321 -14.03 -12.04 -87.26
C ILE A 321 -14.29 -10.54 -87.05
N VAL A 322 -13.55 -9.69 -87.77
CA VAL A 322 -13.86 -8.27 -87.92
C VAL A 322 -14.78 -8.12 -89.11
N ILE A 323 -16.04 -7.75 -88.88
CA ILE A 323 -17.06 -7.65 -89.94
C ILE A 323 -17.23 -6.19 -90.37
N ASN A 324 -16.99 -5.93 -91.65
CA ASN A 324 -17.27 -4.66 -92.29
C ASN A 324 -18.55 -4.78 -93.12
N LEU A 325 -19.55 -3.92 -92.90
CA LEU A 325 -20.79 -3.93 -93.67
C LEU A 325 -20.75 -2.86 -94.76
N ILE A 326 -21.04 -3.24 -96.00
CA ILE A 326 -21.13 -2.33 -97.14
C ILE A 326 -22.47 -2.50 -97.83
N THR A 327 -23.15 -1.39 -98.10
CA THR A 327 -24.43 -1.45 -98.81
C THR A 327 -24.22 -1.71 -100.30
N PRO A 328 -25.11 -2.45 -100.98
CA PRO A 328 -24.98 -2.75 -102.41
C PRO A 328 -24.89 -1.51 -103.32
N ASN A 329 -25.33 -0.35 -102.85
CA ASN A 329 -25.28 0.92 -103.59
C ASN A 329 -23.87 1.55 -103.55
N LEU A 330 -23.12 1.32 -102.47
CA LEU A 330 -21.75 1.84 -102.32
C LEU A 330 -20.71 0.90 -102.94
N LEU A 331 -21.10 -0.31 -103.31
CA LEU A 331 -20.20 -1.36 -103.79
C LEU A 331 -19.26 -0.90 -104.91
N GLU A 332 -19.76 -0.23 -105.93
CA GLU A 332 -18.93 0.22 -107.08
C GLU A 332 -17.88 1.25 -106.65
N GLN A 333 -18.25 2.17 -105.75
CA GLN A 333 -17.33 3.16 -105.19
C GLN A 333 -16.27 2.47 -104.31
N THR A 334 -16.68 1.52 -103.47
CA THR A 334 -15.77 0.74 -102.61
C THR A 334 -14.80 -0.10 -103.44
N ILE A 335 -15.27 -0.67 -104.55
CA ILE A 335 -14.44 -1.41 -105.50
C ILE A 335 -13.39 -0.47 -106.11
N GLN A 336 -13.75 0.77 -106.48
CA GLN A 336 -12.82 1.74 -107.04
C GLN A 336 -11.77 2.24 -106.04
N THR A 337 -12.14 2.41 -104.76
CA THR A 337 -11.21 2.87 -103.71
C THR A 337 -10.28 1.77 -103.18
N GLY A 338 -10.44 0.52 -103.61
CA GLY A 338 -9.59 -0.60 -103.22
C GLY A 338 -9.80 -1.10 -101.78
N ILE A 339 -10.82 -0.59 -101.08
CA ILE A 339 -11.09 -0.95 -99.67
C ILE A 339 -11.32 -2.46 -99.50
N LEU A 340 -11.96 -3.12 -100.47
CA LEU A 340 -12.22 -4.56 -100.45
C LEU A 340 -10.96 -5.43 -100.54
N GLU A 341 -9.82 -4.89 -100.99
CA GLU A 341 -8.57 -5.66 -101.08
C GLU A 341 -8.02 -6.05 -99.70
N GLN A 342 -8.33 -5.24 -98.69
CA GLN A 342 -7.94 -5.41 -97.29
C GLN A 342 -8.79 -6.44 -96.54
N SER A 343 -9.85 -6.96 -97.17
CA SER A 343 -10.65 -8.05 -96.60
C SER A 343 -10.06 -9.40 -96.97
N ASP A 344 -10.07 -10.32 -96.02
CA ASP A 344 -9.72 -11.72 -96.24
C ASP A 344 -10.82 -12.40 -97.07
N GLU A 345 -12.09 -12.11 -96.75
CA GLU A 345 -13.25 -12.66 -97.44
C GLU A 345 -14.32 -11.58 -97.69
N ILE A 346 -15.10 -11.76 -98.76
CA ILE A 346 -16.19 -10.88 -99.16
C ILE A 346 -17.45 -11.72 -99.30
N TRP A 347 -18.42 -11.49 -98.43
CA TRP A 347 -19.64 -12.29 -98.33
C TRP A 347 -20.86 -11.52 -98.85
N PHE A 348 -21.74 -12.19 -99.58
CA PHE A 348 -23.01 -11.59 -100.01
C PHE A 348 -24.10 -12.65 -100.20
N ILE A 349 -25.35 -12.21 -100.15
CA ILE A 349 -26.50 -13.07 -100.48
C ILE A 349 -26.81 -12.96 -101.96
N LYS A 350 -26.78 -14.08 -102.69
CA LYS A 350 -26.88 -14.13 -104.17
C LYS A 350 -28.12 -13.42 -104.71
N PHE A 351 -29.28 -13.55 -104.08
CA PHE A 351 -30.50 -12.90 -104.57
C PHE A 351 -30.59 -11.40 -104.22
N ARG A 352 -29.71 -10.87 -103.35
CA ARG A 352 -29.68 -9.45 -102.96
C ARG A 352 -28.81 -8.59 -103.87
N LEU A 353 -27.93 -9.22 -104.65
CA LEU A 353 -26.99 -8.55 -105.53
C LEU A 353 -27.30 -8.90 -107.00
N SER A 354 -27.28 -7.93 -107.91
CA SER A 354 -27.54 -8.22 -109.34
C SER A 354 -26.44 -9.08 -109.95
N THR A 355 -26.77 -9.89 -110.95
CA THR A 355 -25.81 -10.77 -111.64
C THR A 355 -24.59 -10.02 -112.16
N MET A 356 -24.80 -8.79 -112.65
CA MET A 356 -23.71 -7.91 -113.10
C MET A 356 -22.73 -7.56 -111.97
N LYS A 357 -23.24 -7.21 -110.78
CA LYS A 357 -22.42 -6.88 -109.60
C LYS A 357 -21.73 -8.12 -109.00
N GLN A 358 -22.38 -9.28 -109.07
CA GLN A 358 -21.77 -10.55 -108.69
C GLN A 358 -20.59 -10.90 -109.59
N ASN A 359 -20.76 -10.78 -110.91
CA ASN A 359 -19.70 -11.03 -111.88
C ASN A 359 -18.53 -10.08 -111.68
N LEU A 360 -18.82 -8.78 -111.45
CA LEU A 360 -17.80 -7.77 -111.15
C LEU A 360 -16.96 -8.12 -109.91
N LEU A 361 -17.59 -8.59 -108.83
CA LEU A 361 -16.88 -9.03 -107.63
C LEU A 361 -16.01 -10.26 -107.91
N ASN A 362 -16.58 -11.28 -108.55
CA ASN A 362 -15.87 -12.52 -108.87
C ASN A 362 -14.69 -12.30 -109.84
N GLU A 363 -14.84 -11.42 -110.82
CA GLU A 363 -13.79 -11.08 -111.77
C GLU A 363 -12.61 -10.37 -111.09
N ARG A 364 -12.90 -9.47 -110.14
CA ARG A 364 -11.88 -8.63 -109.51
C ARG A 364 -11.24 -9.24 -108.25
N TYR A 365 -12.01 -9.98 -107.46
CA TYR A 365 -11.56 -10.50 -106.15
C TYR A 365 -11.55 -12.04 -106.08
N GLY A 366 -12.02 -12.73 -107.13
CA GLY A 366 -11.85 -14.16 -107.33
C GLY A 366 -12.22 -15.00 -106.12
N THR A 367 -11.24 -15.71 -105.59
CA THR A 367 -11.39 -16.68 -104.50
C THR A 367 -11.77 -16.06 -103.15
N LYS A 368 -11.69 -14.73 -102.98
CA LYS A 368 -12.13 -14.05 -101.76
C LYS A 368 -13.66 -13.93 -101.68
N VAL A 369 -14.37 -14.12 -102.79
CA VAL A 369 -15.79 -13.82 -102.92
C VAL A 369 -16.61 -15.08 -102.66
N ILE A 370 -17.47 -15.02 -101.64
CA ILE A 370 -18.34 -16.13 -101.25
C ILE A 370 -19.79 -15.66 -101.31
N GLY A 371 -20.55 -16.24 -102.23
CA GLY A 371 -21.98 -15.99 -102.38
C GLY A 371 -22.81 -17.07 -101.71
N PHE A 372 -23.71 -16.67 -100.82
CA PHE A 372 -24.63 -17.56 -100.12
C PHE A 372 -26.03 -17.47 -100.73
N SER A 373 -26.74 -18.59 -100.79
CA SER A 373 -28.09 -18.64 -101.36
C SER A 373 -29.14 -18.19 -100.34
N THR A 374 -28.85 -18.35 -99.04
CA THR A 374 -29.72 -17.95 -97.93
C THR A 374 -28.93 -17.34 -96.77
N TYR A 375 -29.61 -16.61 -95.87
CA TYR A 375 -28.99 -16.10 -94.64
C TYR A 375 -28.58 -17.24 -93.68
N ASN A 376 -29.26 -18.40 -93.73
CA ASN A 376 -28.91 -19.54 -92.89
C ASN A 376 -27.56 -20.12 -93.31
N GLU A 377 -27.30 -20.24 -94.62
CA GLU A 377 -26.00 -20.67 -95.14
C GLU A 377 -24.87 -19.72 -94.71
N LEU A 378 -25.11 -18.42 -94.75
CA LEU A 378 -24.16 -17.41 -94.26
C LEU A 378 -23.86 -17.59 -92.77
N LYS A 379 -24.90 -17.78 -91.94
CA LYS A 379 -24.75 -17.99 -90.49
C LYS A 379 -24.04 -19.30 -90.18
N GLU A 380 -24.37 -20.39 -90.86
CA GLU A 380 -23.67 -21.66 -90.72
C GLU A 380 -22.19 -21.52 -91.09
N HIS A 381 -21.88 -20.86 -92.20
CA HIS A 381 -20.50 -20.60 -92.61
C HIS A 381 -19.73 -19.77 -91.59
N SER A 382 -20.36 -18.77 -90.99
CA SER A 382 -19.75 -17.95 -89.94
C SER A 382 -19.47 -18.71 -88.65
N ASN A 383 -20.19 -19.82 -88.40
CA ASN A 383 -20.00 -20.69 -87.23
C ASN A 383 -19.01 -21.85 -87.47
N ILE A 384 -18.67 -22.16 -88.73
CA ILE A 384 -17.72 -23.22 -89.06
C ILE A 384 -16.29 -22.70 -88.81
N ARG A 385 -15.71 -23.17 -87.71
CA ARG A 385 -14.30 -22.94 -87.32
C ARG A 385 -13.37 -23.65 -88.31
N TYR A 386 -12.38 -22.93 -88.84
CA TYR A 386 -11.12 -23.51 -89.33
C TYR A 386 -10.03 -23.20 -88.31
#